data_AF-A0A5N6TUD5-F1
#
_entry.id   AF-A0A5N6TUD5-F1
#
_cell.length_a   1.000
_cell.length_b   1.000
_cell.length_c   1.000
_cell.angle_alpha   90.00
_cell.angle_beta   90.00
_cell.angle_gamma   90.00
#
_symmetry.space_group_name_H-M   'P 1'
#
loop_
_entity.id
_entity.type
_entity.pdbx_description
1 polymer ?
#
loop_
_entity_poly.entity_id
_entity_poly.type
_entity_poly.pdbx_seq_one_letter_code
_entity_poly.pdbx_strand_id
1 'polypeptide(L)'
;MRIFTLGASLAYLLCFGAPVAANYQTDYDRLCLKGNPVTVGSTTYTVSCDKTLGGSSPPVQKLGHTTDPSPEECAQVCENDRSACSAVIWATNACYISSDSGTSLYNAPGVVVLTPPPGKTPVEVLQEDLRTCENARDDYKKQLEDEINKHKPAPPPDPNAPLDLRFGGCLPANDEGLLGIY
;
A
#
# COMPACT_ATOMS: atom_id res chain seq x y z
N MET A 1 31.78 -36.09 21.60
CA MET A 1 31.82 -34.73 21.04
C MET A 1 31.23 -34.80 19.65
N ARG A 2 29.99 -34.32 19.45
CA ARG A 2 29.29 -34.32 18.15
C ARG A 2 29.12 -32.86 17.74
N ILE A 3 29.72 -32.48 16.63
CA ILE A 3 29.61 -31.14 16.04
C ILE A 3 28.43 -31.18 15.07
N PHE A 4 27.38 -30.43 15.36
CA PHE A 4 26.28 -30.18 14.43
C PHE A 4 26.60 -28.93 13.63
N THR A 5 26.93 -29.08 12.35
CA THR A 5 27.01 -27.97 11.39
C THR A 5 25.60 -27.70 10.83
N LEU A 6 24.99 -26.59 11.26
CA LEU A 6 23.82 -25.99 10.63
C LEU A 6 24.27 -25.21 9.39
N GLY A 7 24.24 -25.86 8.22
CA GLY A 7 24.37 -25.19 6.93
C GLY A 7 23.00 -24.74 6.44
N ALA A 8 22.56 -23.54 6.81
CA ALA A 8 21.37 -22.93 6.22
C ALA A 8 21.72 -22.35 4.84
N SER A 9 21.19 -22.98 3.79
CA SER A 9 21.33 -22.59 2.39
C SER A 9 20.72 -21.21 2.12
N LEU A 10 21.57 -20.18 2.10
CA LEU A 10 21.22 -18.78 1.83
C LEU A 10 21.28 -18.49 0.32
N ALA A 11 20.54 -19.27 -0.49
CA ALA A 11 20.70 -19.28 -1.95
C ALA A 11 19.45 -18.86 -2.77
N TYR A 12 18.41 -18.30 -2.16
CA TYR A 12 17.11 -18.07 -2.83
C TYR A 12 16.72 -16.59 -3.08
N LEU A 13 17.59 -15.60 -2.88
CA LEU A 13 17.24 -14.17 -3.01
C LEU A 13 17.93 -13.41 -4.16
N LEU A 14 18.43 -14.11 -5.19
CA LEU A 14 19.08 -13.47 -6.34
C LEU A 14 18.34 -13.72 -7.65
N CYS A 15 17.01 -13.59 -7.64
CA CYS A 15 16.27 -13.30 -8.88
C CYS A 15 16.52 -11.83 -9.27
N PHE A 16 17.75 -11.53 -9.68
CA PHE A 16 18.07 -10.29 -10.37
C PHE A 16 17.34 -10.33 -11.71
N GLY A 17 16.22 -9.58 -11.79
CA GLY A 17 15.64 -9.21 -13.07
C GLY A 17 16.75 -8.58 -13.92
N ALA A 18 16.94 -9.10 -15.13
CA ALA A 18 17.89 -8.51 -16.05
C ALA A 18 17.55 -7.02 -16.22
N PRO A 19 18.53 -6.10 -16.15
CA PRO A 19 18.27 -4.71 -16.47
C PRO A 19 17.86 -4.66 -17.94
N VAL A 20 16.57 -4.47 -18.18
CA VAL A 20 16.08 -4.15 -19.52
C VAL A 20 16.56 -2.74 -19.77
N ALA A 21 17.59 -2.58 -20.60
CA ALA A 21 17.99 -1.26 -21.05
C ALA A 21 16.75 -0.61 -21.69
N ALA A 22 16.33 0.53 -21.15
CA ALA A 22 15.20 1.27 -21.69
C ALA A 22 15.51 1.62 -23.15
N ASN A 23 14.58 1.30 -24.04
CA ASN A 23 14.71 1.61 -25.46
C ASN A 23 13.55 2.51 -25.81
N TYR A 24 13.88 3.78 -26.06
CA TYR A 24 12.91 4.83 -26.37
C TYR A 24 11.83 4.36 -27.37
N GLN A 25 12.22 3.71 -28.47
CA GLN A 25 11.25 3.27 -29.48
C GLN A 25 10.33 2.15 -28.96
N THR A 26 10.90 1.19 -28.24
CA THR A 26 10.12 0.06 -27.70
C THR A 26 9.13 0.54 -26.64
N ASP A 27 9.58 1.47 -25.78
CA ASP A 27 8.74 2.10 -24.76
C ASP A 27 7.68 3.01 -25.37
N TYR A 28 8.04 3.80 -26.38
CA TYR A 28 7.09 4.62 -27.12
C TYR A 28 5.98 3.77 -27.77
N ASP A 29 6.35 2.70 -28.48
CA ASP A 29 5.38 1.80 -29.11
C ASP A 29 4.48 1.12 -28.07
N ARG A 30 5.06 0.73 -26.93
CA ARG A 30 4.33 0.15 -25.79
C ARG A 30 3.28 1.11 -25.24
N LEU A 31 3.61 2.38 -25.09
CA LEU A 31 2.72 3.39 -24.54
C LEU A 31 1.69 3.87 -25.56
N CYS A 32 2.13 4.19 -26.77
CA CYS A 32 1.34 4.96 -27.74
C CYS A 32 0.60 4.12 -28.77
N LEU A 33 1.17 2.99 -29.18
CA LEU A 33 0.54 2.10 -30.17
C LEU A 33 -0.28 1.00 -29.50
N LYS A 34 0.25 0.46 -28.39
CA LYS A 34 -0.41 -0.61 -27.64
C LYS A 34 -1.30 -0.11 -26.50
N GLY A 35 -1.20 1.17 -26.13
CA GLY A 35 -2.03 1.78 -25.10
C GLY A 35 -1.78 1.24 -23.68
N ASN A 36 -0.57 0.74 -23.40
CA ASN A 36 -0.27 0.25 -22.06
C ASN A 36 -0.05 1.43 -21.12
N PRO A 37 -0.70 1.47 -19.95
CA PRO A 37 -0.50 2.54 -18.99
C PRO A 37 0.86 2.39 -18.29
N VAL A 38 1.33 3.50 -17.73
CA VAL A 38 2.47 3.50 -16.80
C VAL A 38 1.92 3.39 -15.38
N THR A 39 2.35 2.40 -14.61
CA THR A 39 1.95 2.23 -13.22
C THR A 39 3.18 2.27 -12.33
N VAL A 40 3.15 3.14 -11.32
CA VAL A 40 4.18 3.25 -10.28
C VAL A 40 3.51 3.06 -8.92
N GLY A 41 3.88 2.00 -8.21
CA GLY A 41 3.19 1.61 -6.98
C GLY A 41 1.70 1.34 -7.22
N SER A 42 0.83 2.10 -6.56
CA SER A 42 -0.63 2.06 -6.75
C SER A 42 -1.16 3.12 -7.72
N THR A 43 -0.28 3.96 -8.30
CA THR A 43 -0.66 5.09 -9.14
C THR A 43 -0.58 4.69 -10.60
N THR A 44 -1.70 4.77 -11.32
CA THR A 44 -1.76 4.57 -12.77
C THR A 44 -1.82 5.91 -13.48
N TYR A 45 -0.81 6.19 -14.30
CA TYR A 45 -0.71 7.42 -15.07
C TYR A 45 -1.53 7.34 -16.35
N THR A 46 -2.16 8.47 -16.69
CA THR A 46 -2.78 8.67 -18.00
C THR A 46 -1.68 9.04 -19.00
N VAL A 47 -1.65 8.34 -20.13
CA VAL A 47 -0.65 8.53 -21.19
C VAL A 47 -1.25 9.37 -22.31
N SER A 48 -0.58 10.44 -22.71
CA SER A 48 -0.93 11.26 -23.88
C SER A 48 0.24 11.34 -24.84
N CYS A 49 0.10 10.72 -26.01
CA CYS A 49 1.17 10.59 -27.00
C CYS A 49 1.17 11.70 -28.05
N ASP A 50 2.35 11.99 -28.58
CA ASP A 50 2.61 13.10 -29.50
C ASP A 50 2.17 14.45 -28.93
N LYS A 51 2.31 14.62 -27.60
CA LYS A 51 1.89 15.82 -26.88
C LYS A 51 3.00 16.40 -26.00
N THR A 52 2.91 17.70 -25.77
CA THR A 52 3.66 18.41 -24.73
C THR A 52 2.75 19.40 -24.00
N LEU A 53 3.22 19.96 -22.89
CA LEU A 53 2.49 20.95 -22.10
C LEU A 53 2.90 22.36 -22.51
N GLY A 54 1.95 23.28 -22.63
CA GLY A 54 2.23 24.71 -22.82
C GLY A 54 1.69 25.54 -21.67
N GLY A 55 2.12 25.17 -20.46
CA GLY A 55 1.84 25.89 -19.24
C GLY A 55 2.55 27.25 -19.16
N SER A 56 2.20 28.04 -18.15
CA SER A 56 2.84 29.33 -17.85
C SER A 56 4.22 29.14 -17.22
N SER A 57 4.45 27.98 -16.57
CA SER A 57 5.73 27.63 -15.97
C SER A 57 6.47 26.63 -16.86
N PRO A 58 7.75 26.88 -17.20
CA PRO A 58 8.53 25.95 -18.00
C PRO A 58 8.76 24.64 -17.21
N PRO A 59 8.67 23.48 -17.87
CA PRO A 59 8.92 22.21 -17.22
C PRO A 59 10.42 22.08 -16.88
N VAL A 60 10.72 21.45 -15.75
CA VAL A 60 12.09 21.31 -15.22
C VAL A 60 12.64 19.95 -15.62
N GLN A 61 13.80 19.92 -16.27
CA GLN A 61 14.47 18.67 -16.61
C GLN A 61 14.88 17.91 -15.34
N LYS A 62 14.57 16.62 -15.31
CA LYS A 62 14.99 15.66 -14.28
C LYS A 62 15.78 14.54 -14.95
N LEU A 63 16.53 13.79 -14.14
CA LEU A 63 17.35 12.67 -14.62
C LEU A 63 18.34 13.07 -15.73
N GLY A 64 18.82 14.31 -15.76
CA GLY A 64 19.71 14.79 -16.83
C GLY A 64 21.08 14.09 -16.92
N HIS A 65 21.42 13.23 -15.95
CA HIS A 65 22.61 12.39 -15.95
C HIS A 65 22.33 10.95 -16.41
N THR A 66 21.06 10.55 -16.52
CA THR A 66 20.65 9.22 -16.96
C THR A 66 20.50 9.22 -18.47
N THR A 67 21.23 8.33 -19.15
CA THR A 67 21.05 8.08 -20.58
C THR A 67 19.81 7.21 -20.77
N ASP A 68 18.88 7.65 -21.60
CA ASP A 68 17.60 6.98 -21.89
C ASP A 68 16.78 6.60 -20.64
N PRO A 69 16.28 7.56 -19.85
CA PRO A 69 15.38 7.24 -18.74
C PRO A 69 14.11 6.57 -19.28
N SER A 70 13.66 5.50 -18.61
CA SER A 70 12.38 4.85 -18.90
C SER A 70 11.20 5.73 -18.46
N PRO A 71 10.00 5.54 -19.04
CA PRO A 71 8.82 6.30 -18.64
C PRO A 71 8.42 6.00 -17.17
N GLU A 72 8.66 4.79 -16.67
CA GLU A 72 8.48 4.44 -15.26
C GLU A 72 9.45 5.17 -14.33
N GLU A 73 10.73 5.30 -14.69
CA GLU A 73 11.70 6.08 -13.90
C GLU A 73 11.31 7.55 -13.84
N CYS A 74 10.84 8.08 -14.97
CA CYS A 74 10.27 9.42 -15.05
C CYS A 74 9.09 9.62 -14.11
N ALA A 75 8.12 8.69 -14.13
CA ALA A 75 6.98 8.70 -13.23
C ALA A 75 7.40 8.51 -11.76
N GLN A 76 8.44 7.73 -11.48
CA GLN A 76 8.96 7.56 -10.12
C GLN A 76 9.52 8.87 -9.56
N VAL A 77 10.21 9.69 -10.36
CA VAL A 77 10.68 11.01 -9.92
C VAL A 77 9.49 11.91 -9.58
N CYS A 78 8.40 11.82 -10.34
CA CYS A 78 7.16 12.54 -10.07
C CYS A 78 6.48 12.11 -8.77
N GLU A 79 6.44 10.81 -8.47
CA GLU A 79 5.93 10.31 -7.18
C GLU A 79 6.78 10.80 -6.00
N ASN A 80 8.10 10.86 -6.16
CA ASN A 80 9.00 11.32 -5.09
C ASN A 80 8.82 12.81 -4.74
N ASP A 81 8.28 13.62 -5.67
CA ASP A 81 8.02 15.05 -5.48
C ASP A 81 6.57 15.38 -5.89
N ARG A 82 5.62 14.64 -5.31
CA ARG A 82 4.22 14.69 -5.73
C ARG A 82 3.57 16.07 -5.59
N SER A 83 4.02 16.87 -4.62
CA SER A 83 3.52 18.23 -4.41
C SER A 83 3.89 19.19 -5.54
N ALA A 84 4.98 18.93 -6.26
CA ALA A 84 5.48 19.78 -7.33
C ALA A 84 5.32 19.14 -8.72
N CYS A 85 4.78 17.92 -8.80
CA CYS A 85 4.59 17.21 -10.04
C CYS A 85 3.10 17.07 -10.41
N SER A 86 2.67 17.94 -11.32
CA SER A 86 1.34 17.89 -11.93
C SER A 86 1.32 17.03 -13.20
N ALA A 87 2.45 16.92 -13.91
CA ALA A 87 2.60 16.08 -15.08
C ALA A 87 4.08 15.83 -15.40
N VAL A 88 4.35 14.76 -16.14
CA VAL A 88 5.69 14.39 -16.63
C VAL A 88 5.69 14.41 -18.15
N ILE A 89 6.75 14.95 -18.73
CA ILE A 89 7.02 14.92 -20.18
C ILE A 89 8.21 13.99 -20.38
N TRP A 90 7.97 12.86 -21.03
CA TRP A 90 8.98 11.88 -21.41
C TRP A 90 9.28 12.01 -22.90
N ALA A 91 10.56 12.14 -23.22
CA ALA A 91 11.06 12.28 -24.59
C ALA A 91 12.39 11.52 -24.74
N THR A 92 12.91 11.43 -25.96
CA THR A 92 14.20 10.79 -26.22
C THR A 92 15.28 11.36 -25.31
N ASN A 93 15.91 10.51 -24.50
CA ASN A 93 16.97 10.87 -23.56
C ASN A 93 16.63 11.94 -22.51
N ALA A 94 15.34 12.21 -22.26
CA ALA A 94 14.99 13.30 -21.36
C ALA A 94 13.68 13.05 -20.60
N CYS A 95 13.69 13.52 -19.36
CA CYS A 95 12.54 13.60 -18.50
C CYS A 95 12.34 15.04 -18.07
N TYR A 96 11.12 15.56 -18.15
CA TYR A 96 10.78 16.87 -17.60
C TYR A 96 9.57 16.75 -16.69
N ILE A 97 9.59 17.47 -15.57
CA ILE A 97 8.47 17.58 -14.64
C ILE A 97 7.86 18.97 -14.75
N SER A 98 6.54 19.01 -14.91
CA SER A 98 5.75 20.23 -14.83
C SER A 98 5.02 20.30 -13.50
N SER A 99 5.13 21.44 -12.83
CA SER A 99 4.26 21.80 -11.70
C SER A 99 2.94 22.43 -12.15
N ASP A 100 2.86 22.84 -13.42
CA ASP A 100 1.65 23.43 -13.98
C ASP A 100 0.58 22.34 -14.13
N SER A 101 -0.55 22.53 -13.44
CA SER A 101 -1.75 21.70 -13.59
C SER A 101 -2.53 22.02 -14.87
N GLY A 102 -2.01 22.93 -15.69
CA GLY A 102 -2.59 23.33 -16.97
C GLY A 102 -2.84 22.13 -17.87
N THR A 103 -4.05 22.06 -18.41
CA THR A 103 -4.54 20.96 -19.25
C THR A 103 -4.22 21.16 -20.74
N SER A 104 -3.58 22.27 -21.10
CA SER A 104 -3.30 22.62 -22.49
C SER A 104 -2.17 21.75 -23.03
N LEU A 105 -2.56 20.74 -23.81
CA LEU A 105 -1.67 19.87 -24.56
C LEU A 105 -1.49 20.41 -25.98
N TYR A 106 -0.24 20.49 -26.41
CA TYR A 106 0.16 20.89 -27.75
C TYR A 106 0.74 19.71 -28.50
N ASN A 107 0.58 19.68 -29.82
CA ASN A 107 1.16 18.62 -30.65
C ASN A 107 2.70 18.71 -30.62
N ALA A 108 3.33 17.61 -30.24
CA ALA A 108 4.79 17.46 -30.22
C ALA A 108 5.11 15.99 -30.58
N PRO A 109 5.40 15.69 -31.85
CA PRO A 109 5.65 14.33 -32.30
C PRO A 109 6.80 13.66 -31.54
N GLY A 110 6.60 12.40 -31.12
CA GLY A 110 7.59 11.66 -30.35
C GLY A 110 7.78 12.19 -28.92
N VAL A 111 6.74 12.76 -28.32
CA VAL A 111 6.75 13.16 -26.92
C VAL A 111 5.54 12.55 -26.23
N VAL A 112 5.74 12.05 -25.02
CA VAL A 112 4.68 11.46 -24.20
C VAL A 112 4.50 12.28 -22.94
N VAL A 113 3.26 12.69 -22.67
CA VAL A 113 2.88 13.27 -21.39
C VAL A 113 2.28 12.17 -20.52
N LEU A 114 2.85 11.99 -19.32
CA LEU A 114 2.31 11.14 -18.28
C LEU A 114 1.65 12.03 -17.23
N THR A 115 0.33 11.95 -17.14
CA THR A 115 -0.44 12.73 -16.16
C THR A 115 -0.85 11.82 -15.02
N PRO A 116 -0.40 12.10 -13.79
CA PRO A 116 -0.90 11.38 -12.64
C PRO A 116 -2.40 11.57 -12.45
N PRO A 117 -3.09 10.62 -11.79
CA PRO A 117 -4.46 10.86 -11.37
C PRO A 117 -4.49 12.09 -10.45
N PRO A 118 -5.57 12.90 -10.49
CA PRO A 118 -5.74 13.99 -9.56
C PRO A 118 -5.57 13.44 -8.14
N GLY A 119 -4.71 14.09 -7.35
CA GLY A 119 -4.55 13.72 -5.95
C GLY A 119 -5.89 13.81 -5.25
N LYS A 120 -6.15 12.88 -4.31
CA LYS A 120 -7.29 13.03 -3.41
C LYS A 120 -7.16 14.36 -2.70
N THR A 121 -8.22 15.14 -2.70
CA THR A 121 -8.27 16.40 -1.96
C THR A 121 -8.09 16.12 -0.46
N PRO A 122 -7.61 17.07 0.35
CA PRO A 122 -7.52 16.91 1.80
C PRO A 122 -8.85 16.47 2.44
N VAL A 123 -9.97 16.88 1.84
CA VAL A 123 -11.33 16.50 2.28
C VAL A 123 -11.61 15.03 1.99
N GLU A 124 -11.27 14.53 0.81
CA GLU A 124 -11.45 13.11 0.45
C GLU A 124 -10.57 12.20 1.30
N VAL A 125 -9.33 12.61 1.58
CA VAL A 125 -8.42 11.88 2.49
C VAL A 125 -9.02 11.83 3.89
N LEU A 126 -9.45 12.98 4.43
CA LEU A 126 -10.08 13.04 5.74
C LEU A 126 -11.34 12.18 5.83
N GLN A 127 -12.16 12.18 4.77
CA GLN A 127 -13.40 11.40 4.75
C GLN A 127 -13.14 9.88 4.71
N GLU A 128 -12.10 9.46 4.00
CA GLU A 128 -11.66 8.06 3.98
C GLU A 128 -11.06 7.62 5.32
N ASP A 129 -10.26 8.49 5.95
CA ASP A 129 -9.70 8.24 7.28
C ASP A 129 -10.83 8.09 8.32
N LEU A 130 -11.81 9.00 8.30
CA LEU A 130 -12.98 8.93 9.17
C LEU A 130 -13.75 7.62 8.98
N ARG A 131 -14.02 7.23 7.73
CA ARG A 131 -14.71 5.98 7.40
C ARG A 131 -13.93 4.75 7.91
N THR A 132 -12.61 4.77 7.78
CA THR A 132 -11.76 3.67 8.24
C THR A 132 -11.76 3.58 9.76
N CYS A 133 -11.69 4.71 10.46
CA CYS A 133 -11.80 4.75 11.91
C CYS A 133 -13.18 4.28 12.42
N GLU A 134 -14.27 4.63 11.73
CA GLU A 134 -15.61 4.18 12.08
C GLU A 134 -15.77 2.66 11.96
N ASN A 135 -15.27 2.08 10.86
CA ASN A 135 -15.27 0.63 10.67
C ASN A 135 -14.46 -0.08 11.76
N ALA A 136 -13.26 0.41 12.06
CA ALA A 136 -12.40 -0.18 13.11
C ALA A 136 -13.06 -0.12 14.50
N ARG A 137 -13.77 0.98 14.81
CA ARG A 137 -14.55 1.12 16.05
C ARG A 137 -15.67 0.09 16.11
N ASP A 138 -16.39 -0.11 15.00
CA ASP A 138 -17.54 -1.01 14.98
C ASP A 138 -17.10 -2.49 15.02
N ASP A 139 -15.97 -2.83 14.41
CA ASP A 139 -15.35 -4.15 14.53
C ASP A 139 -14.90 -4.43 15.97
N TYR A 140 -14.31 -3.44 16.65
CA TYR A 140 -13.93 -3.57 18.06
C TYR A 140 -15.14 -3.80 18.97
N LYS A 141 -16.28 -3.12 18.73
CA LYS A 141 -17.51 -3.35 19.48
C LYS A 141 -18.02 -4.78 19.35
N LYS A 142 -18.02 -5.34 18.14
CA LYS A 142 -18.44 -6.73 17.92
C LYS A 142 -17.55 -7.71 18.67
N GLN A 143 -16.23 -7.53 18.61
CA GLN A 143 -15.28 -8.36 19.35
C GLN A 143 -15.56 -8.33 20.85
N LEU A 144 -15.86 -7.15 21.40
CA LEU A 144 -16.19 -6.99 22.82
C LEU A 144 -17.50 -7.70 23.20
N GLU A 145 -18.54 -7.58 22.37
CA GLU A 145 -19.81 -8.28 22.58
C GLU A 145 -19.65 -9.80 22.53
N ASP A 146 -18.85 -10.31 21.60
CA ASP A 146 -18.53 -11.74 21.49
C ASP A 146 -17.75 -12.23 22.71
N GLU A 147 -16.78 -11.46 23.22
CA GLU A 147 -16.07 -11.80 24.46
C GLU A 147 -16.99 -11.79 25.68
N ILE A 148 -17.89 -10.81 25.80
CA ILE A 148 -18.87 -10.75 26.89
C ILE A 148 -19.79 -11.96 26.84
N ASN A 149 -20.28 -12.33 25.66
CA ASN A 149 -21.15 -13.50 25.49
C ASN A 149 -20.40 -14.80 25.80
N LYS A 150 -19.12 -14.91 25.44
CA LYS A 150 -18.28 -16.08 25.75
C LYS A 150 -18.06 -16.26 27.25
N HIS A 151 -17.96 -15.17 28.01
CA HIS A 151 -17.73 -15.21 29.46
C HIS A 151 -19.01 -15.03 30.28
N LYS A 152 -20.19 -15.09 29.65
CA LYS A 152 -21.45 -14.93 30.36
C LYS A 152 -21.59 -16.08 31.37
N PRO A 153 -21.69 -15.79 32.68
CA PRO A 153 -21.88 -16.83 33.69
C PRO A 153 -23.14 -17.61 33.39
N ALA A 154 -23.15 -18.91 33.70
CA ALA A 154 -24.38 -19.69 33.68
C ALA A 154 -25.44 -18.95 34.51
N PRO A 155 -26.71 -18.95 34.05
CA PRO A 155 -27.78 -18.36 34.85
C PRO A 155 -27.75 -19.00 36.25
N PRO A 156 -28.02 -18.21 37.31
CA PRO A 156 -28.09 -18.75 38.65
C PRO A 156 -29.09 -19.91 38.67
N PRO A 157 -28.80 -20.99 39.41
CA PRO A 157 -29.71 -22.12 39.51
C PRO A 157 -31.08 -21.61 39.95
N ASP A 158 -32.14 -22.06 39.27
CA ASP A 158 -33.53 -21.71 39.59
C ASP A 158 -33.79 -22.06 41.07
N PRO A 159 -34.19 -21.09 41.92
CA PRO A 159 -34.48 -21.35 43.32
C PRO A 159 -35.63 -22.34 43.55
N ASN A 160 -36.41 -22.65 42.50
CA ASN A 160 -37.48 -23.65 42.52
C ASN A 160 -37.11 -24.97 41.82
N ALA A 161 -35.88 -25.10 41.31
CA ALA A 161 -35.43 -26.38 40.76
C ALA A 161 -35.43 -27.43 41.88
N PRO A 162 -36.00 -28.63 41.66
CA PRO A 162 -35.94 -29.70 42.64
C PRO A 162 -34.48 -30.01 42.94
N LEU A 163 -34.12 -29.96 44.23
CA LEU A 163 -32.77 -30.31 44.72
C LEU A 163 -32.41 -31.72 44.26
N ASP A 164 -31.51 -31.83 43.29
CA ASP A 164 -30.95 -33.12 42.88
C ASP A 164 -29.95 -33.59 43.95
N LEU A 165 -30.46 -34.37 44.91
CA LEU A 165 -29.70 -34.94 46.01
C LEU A 165 -28.73 -36.05 45.58
N ARG A 166 -28.60 -36.37 44.28
CA ARG A 166 -27.64 -37.39 43.79
C ARG A 166 -26.18 -36.95 43.89
N PHE A 167 -25.91 -35.65 44.08
CA PHE A 167 -24.56 -35.10 44.27
C PHE A 167 -24.32 -34.54 45.68
N GLY A 168 -24.95 -35.12 46.70
CA GLY A 168 -24.73 -34.80 48.12
C GLY A 168 -23.36 -35.24 48.68
N GLY A 169 -22.27 -35.02 47.95
CA GLY A 169 -20.91 -35.13 48.44
C GLY A 169 -20.37 -33.74 48.73
N CYS A 170 -20.10 -33.43 50.00
CA CYS A 170 -19.44 -32.21 50.42
C CYS A 170 -18.13 -32.02 49.64
N LEU A 171 -17.99 -30.93 48.88
CA LEU A 171 -16.68 -30.42 48.52
C LEU A 171 -16.04 -29.87 49.81
N PRO A 172 -14.89 -30.39 50.26
CA PRO A 172 -14.22 -29.81 51.41
C PRO A 172 -13.81 -28.37 51.07
N ALA A 173 -14.09 -27.47 52.00
CA ALA A 173 -13.58 -26.11 51.96
C ALA A 173 -12.05 -26.16 51.81
N ASN A 174 -11.54 -25.33 50.90
CA ASN A 174 -10.12 -25.02 50.81
C ASN A 174 -9.68 -24.39 52.13
N ASP A 175 -9.07 -25.19 53.00
CA ASP A 175 -8.20 -24.74 54.07
C ASP A 175 -6.99 -25.68 54.11
N GLU A 176 -5.84 -25.14 54.55
CA GLU A 176 -4.48 -25.70 54.58
C GLU A 176 -3.71 -25.47 53.26
N GLY A 177 -2.54 -24.81 53.20
CA GLY A 177 -1.59 -24.46 54.24
C GLY A 177 -0.20 -24.29 53.61
N LEU A 178 0.61 -23.43 54.22
CA LEU A 178 2.02 -23.16 53.92
C LEU A 178 2.93 -24.42 53.93
N LEU A 179 4.12 -24.24 53.31
CA LEU A 179 5.41 -24.98 53.41
C LEU A 179 5.68 -25.95 52.25
N GLY A 180 6.84 -25.95 51.59
CA GLY A 180 8.11 -25.33 51.95
C GLY A 180 9.10 -25.28 50.78
N ILE A 181 9.98 -24.28 50.88
CA ILE A 181 11.15 -24.05 50.07
C ILE A 181 12.28 -24.91 50.64
N TYR A 182 12.94 -25.68 49.78
CA TYR A 182 14.32 -26.15 49.96
C TYR A 182 15.08 -25.85 48.67
#